data_AF-A0A517LWM7-F1
#
_entry.id   AF-A0A517LWM7-F1
#
_cell.length_a   1.000
_cell.length_b   1.000
_cell.length_c   1.000
_cell.angle_alpha   90.00
_cell.angle_beta   90.00
_cell.angle_gamma   90.00
#
_symmetry.space_group_name_H-M   'P 1'
#
loop_
_entity.id
_entity.type
_entity.pdbx_description
1 polymer ?
#
loop_
_entity_poly.entity_id
_entity_poly.type
_entity_poly.pdbx_seq_one_letter_code
_entity_poly.pdbx_strand_id
1 'polypeptide(L)'
;MLVVVLPHRGPPTASILHNMTYPMPHSLLCLCLVFATSAFAIGQDKSTPNDKPAAAETKPSEQPAAETEKPAEKGVDKPTEPQPKVQPPEKKPEPTKQPEDKKEAPEKPKPAKAEPAKAEPAKAEPAKAEPAKAEPAKAEPAKAEPAKAMVPIGYTHTQRLPGQPWRVHDLLRPRPRTVTPGEDSPAAPPSDAIVLFDGTDLSNWGHQDRKAPGQYVPARWTVKDGYMEATRGTGYLCSLDNVGSCQLHIEWAAPKKVSGDGQGRGNSGIKLWGAFEIQVLDSYNNRTYADGQAGAVYGQFPPAVNATLPPGEWQAYDVIYEMPEFDAEGKLAKPAYVTVFHNGVLLHHHRELTGPTGRANSKYSEHPPGGSIMLQDHGNPVRYRNIWVRPL
;
A
#
# COMPACT_ATOMS: atom_id res chain seq x y z
N MET A 1 -58.07 -64.55 1.49
CA MET A 1 -58.13 -63.07 1.54
C MET A 1 -56.70 -62.58 1.42
N LEU A 2 -56.17 -62.16 0.26
CA LEU A 2 -56.75 -61.58 -0.97
C LEU A 2 -57.28 -60.15 -0.81
N VAL A 3 -56.39 -59.18 -1.14
CA VAL A 3 -56.54 -57.84 -1.77
C VAL A 3 -55.07 -57.50 -2.15
N VAL A 4 -54.55 -57.47 -3.39
CA VAL A 4 -55.03 -57.06 -4.73
C VAL A 4 -55.30 -55.56 -4.85
N VAL A 5 -54.38 -54.79 -5.45
CA VAL A 5 -54.56 -54.12 -6.77
C VAL A 5 -53.18 -54.02 -7.48
N LEU A 6 -53.16 -54.19 -8.81
CA LEU A 6 -51.98 -54.12 -9.69
C LEU A 6 -51.91 -52.79 -10.49
N PRO A 7 -50.75 -52.42 -11.07
CA PRO A 7 -50.57 -51.20 -11.88
C PRO A 7 -50.87 -51.38 -13.38
N HIS A 8 -50.88 -50.25 -14.12
CA HIS A 8 -50.83 -50.15 -15.60
C HIS A 8 -49.67 -49.20 -15.97
N ARG A 9 -48.63 -49.60 -16.75
CA ARG A 9 -48.58 -49.77 -18.23
C ARG A 9 -49.09 -48.47 -18.93
N GLY A 10 -48.31 -47.64 -19.65
CA GLY A 10 -47.12 -47.85 -20.52
C GLY A 10 -47.54 -48.19 -21.96
N PRO A 11 -46.72 -48.11 -23.04
CA PRO A 11 -45.47 -47.39 -23.39
C PRO A 11 -45.66 -46.63 -24.77
N PRO A 12 -44.79 -46.57 -25.83
CA PRO A 12 -43.32 -46.77 -26.02
C PRO A 12 -42.55 -45.78 -26.97
N THR A 13 -41.20 -45.85 -26.98
CA THR A 13 -40.24 -45.64 -28.14
C THR A 13 -40.16 -44.25 -28.86
N ALA A 14 -39.09 -43.83 -29.57
CA ALA A 14 -37.78 -44.42 -29.96
C ALA A 14 -36.65 -43.34 -30.07
N SER A 15 -35.41 -43.80 -30.26
CA SER A 15 -34.15 -43.03 -30.42
C SER A 15 -34.02 -42.22 -31.72
N ILE A 16 -33.02 -41.32 -31.78
CA ILE A 16 -31.94 -41.26 -32.82
C ILE A 16 -30.88 -40.21 -32.41
N LEU A 17 -29.58 -40.56 -32.50
CA LEU A 17 -28.47 -39.60 -32.44
C LEU A 17 -28.39 -38.84 -33.78
N HIS A 18 -27.85 -37.61 -33.80
CA HIS A 18 -26.90 -37.24 -34.86
C HIS A 18 -25.89 -36.19 -34.41
N ASN A 19 -24.66 -36.39 -34.88
CA ASN A 19 -23.49 -35.53 -34.69
C ASN A 19 -23.48 -34.47 -35.80
N MET A 20 -23.15 -33.20 -35.50
CA MET A 20 -22.95 -32.18 -36.55
C MET A 20 -21.73 -31.28 -36.27
N THR A 21 -20.65 -31.63 -36.95
CA THR A 21 -19.52 -30.77 -37.29
C THR A 21 -19.93 -29.73 -38.33
N TYR A 22 -19.57 -28.46 -38.13
CA TYR A 22 -19.75 -27.39 -39.13
C TYR A 22 -18.50 -27.24 -40.02
N PRO A 23 -18.62 -27.30 -41.37
CA PRO A 23 -17.55 -26.95 -42.29
C PRO A 23 -17.64 -25.49 -42.78
N MET A 24 -16.47 -24.90 -43.00
CA MET A 24 -16.29 -23.59 -43.67
C MET A 24 -16.43 -23.73 -45.19
N PRO A 25 -16.96 -22.74 -45.92
CA PRO A 25 -16.74 -22.60 -47.36
C PRO A 25 -15.53 -21.69 -47.67
N HIS A 26 -14.73 -22.09 -48.65
CA HIS A 26 -13.60 -21.33 -49.18
C HIS A 26 -14.00 -20.44 -50.38
N SER A 27 -13.11 -19.48 -50.69
CA SER A 27 -12.87 -18.85 -52.00
C SER A 27 -13.54 -17.50 -52.29
N LEU A 28 -12.74 -16.43 -52.19
CA LEU A 28 -12.48 -15.63 -53.39
C LEU A 28 -11.00 -15.23 -53.45
N LEU A 29 -10.37 -15.58 -54.56
CA LEU A 29 -8.98 -15.28 -54.88
C LEU A 29 -8.91 -13.92 -55.58
N CYS A 30 -8.00 -13.03 -55.19
CA CYS A 30 -7.62 -11.92 -56.07
C CYS A 30 -6.11 -11.64 -55.97
N LEU A 31 -5.51 -11.44 -57.13
CA LEU A 31 -4.08 -11.60 -57.39
C LEU A 31 -3.48 -10.25 -57.79
N CYS A 32 -2.47 -9.76 -57.06
CA CYS A 32 -1.55 -8.74 -57.55
C CYS A 32 -0.13 -9.03 -57.06
N LEU A 33 0.72 -9.43 -58.00
CA LEU A 33 2.14 -9.75 -57.80
C LEU A 33 2.89 -9.09 -58.96
N VAL A 34 3.67 -8.04 -58.71
CA VAL A 34 4.66 -7.53 -59.68
C VAL A 34 5.96 -7.14 -58.97
N PHE A 35 7.04 -7.58 -59.60
CA PHE A 35 8.45 -7.62 -59.20
C PHE A 35 9.19 -6.26 -59.18
N ALA A 36 10.24 -6.18 -58.35
CA ALA A 36 11.66 -6.00 -58.75
C ALA A 36 12.53 -5.97 -57.47
N THR A 37 13.46 -6.87 -57.13
CA THR A 37 14.68 -7.44 -57.78
C THR A 37 15.84 -6.45 -58.03
N SER A 38 16.93 -6.69 -57.29
CA SER A 38 18.35 -6.44 -57.65
C SER A 38 18.90 -5.00 -57.65
N ALA A 39 20.20 -4.72 -57.49
CA ALA A 39 21.35 -5.39 -56.84
C ALA A 39 22.61 -4.48 -56.96
N PHE A 40 23.65 -4.68 -56.11
CA PHE A 40 25.04 -4.13 -56.23
C PHE A 40 25.21 -2.57 -56.19
N ALA A 41 26.41 -1.97 -55.99
CA ALA A 41 27.58 -2.23 -55.13
C ALA A 41 28.63 -1.07 -55.27
N ILE A 42 29.68 -1.05 -54.42
CA ILE A 42 31.03 -0.42 -54.60
C ILE A 42 31.20 1.11 -54.37
N GLY A 43 32.33 1.48 -53.72
CA GLY A 43 32.99 2.82 -53.72
C GLY A 43 32.89 3.57 -52.37
N GLN A 44 33.92 3.77 -51.53
CA GLN A 44 35.21 4.49 -51.70
C GLN A 44 35.05 5.92 -52.25
N ASP A 45 35.69 6.98 -51.73
CA ASP A 45 36.59 7.22 -50.57
C ASP A 45 36.74 8.76 -50.37
N LYS A 46 37.39 9.21 -49.29
CA LYS A 46 38.11 10.50 -49.09
C LYS A 46 37.49 11.71 -48.36
N SER A 47 38.37 12.25 -47.52
CA SER A 47 38.54 13.64 -47.01
C SER A 47 37.83 14.10 -45.72
N THR A 48 38.68 14.31 -44.70
CA THR A 48 38.53 15.04 -43.43
C THR A 48 38.93 16.52 -43.61
N PRO A 49 39.16 17.39 -42.60
CA PRO A 49 38.89 17.36 -41.14
C PRO A 49 37.99 18.57 -40.72
N ASN A 50 37.65 18.91 -39.47
CA ASN A 50 38.07 18.52 -38.11
C ASN A 50 36.80 18.51 -37.20
N ASP A 51 36.73 18.65 -35.88
CA ASP A 51 37.69 18.94 -34.80
C ASP A 51 37.19 18.29 -33.48
N LYS A 52 38.05 18.14 -32.46
CA LYS A 52 37.66 17.76 -31.07
C LYS A 52 38.86 17.87 -30.09
N PRO A 53 38.73 18.55 -28.94
CA PRO A 53 39.75 18.53 -27.89
C PRO A 53 39.62 17.31 -26.96
N ALA A 54 40.72 16.97 -26.29
CA ALA A 54 40.88 15.75 -25.49
C ALA A 54 40.81 15.96 -23.97
N ALA A 55 40.42 14.90 -23.24
CA ALA A 55 40.72 14.64 -21.83
C ALA A 55 40.61 13.10 -21.63
N ALA A 56 41.73 12.39 -21.47
CA ALA A 56 42.40 12.10 -20.19
C ALA A 56 41.88 10.80 -19.54
N GLU A 57 42.56 9.68 -19.84
CA GLU A 57 42.36 8.38 -19.19
C GLU A 57 43.26 8.24 -17.95
N THR A 58 42.79 7.55 -16.91
CA THR A 58 43.63 7.05 -15.82
C THR A 58 43.38 5.56 -15.59
N LYS A 59 44.49 4.83 -15.45
CA LYS A 59 44.58 3.36 -15.35
C LYS A 59 44.59 2.93 -13.86
N PRO A 60 44.09 1.74 -13.48
CA PRO A 60 43.98 1.34 -12.07
C PRO A 60 45.32 0.84 -11.48
N SER A 61 45.45 0.95 -10.16
CA SER A 61 46.56 0.40 -9.36
C SER A 61 46.15 -0.83 -8.56
N GLU A 62 47.10 -1.71 -8.27
CA GLU A 62 46.89 -3.09 -7.83
C GLU A 62 47.48 -3.34 -6.42
N GLN A 63 46.73 -4.06 -5.57
CA GLN A 63 47.22 -4.90 -4.44
C GLN A 63 47.92 -4.20 -3.23
N PRO A 64 48.12 -4.88 -2.06
CA PRO A 64 48.23 -6.33 -1.84
C PRO A 64 47.28 -6.99 -0.83
N ALA A 65 47.36 -8.33 -0.82
CA ALA A 65 46.64 -9.23 0.06
C ALA A 65 47.19 -9.26 1.49
N ALA A 66 46.37 -9.73 2.43
CA ALA A 66 46.78 -10.15 3.77
C ALA A 66 46.15 -11.50 4.09
N GLU A 67 46.96 -12.43 4.60
CA GLU A 67 46.55 -13.76 5.04
C GLU A 67 45.65 -13.68 6.28
N THR A 68 44.90 -14.74 6.57
CA THR A 68 44.34 -14.93 7.91
C THR A 68 44.35 -16.41 8.27
N GLU A 69 45.14 -16.74 9.30
CA GLU A 69 45.26 -18.09 9.83
C GLU A 69 43.98 -18.54 10.57
N LYS A 70 43.80 -19.86 10.61
CA LYS A 70 42.81 -20.56 11.42
C LYS A 70 43.44 -20.98 12.75
N PRO A 71 42.73 -20.86 13.89
CA PRO A 71 42.98 -21.75 15.03
C PRO A 71 41.78 -22.67 15.34
N ALA A 72 42.05 -23.67 16.17
CA ALA A 72 41.26 -24.90 16.30
C ALA A 72 40.22 -24.90 17.42
N GLU A 73 39.41 -25.97 17.44
CA GLU A 73 38.49 -26.33 18.51
C GLU A 73 39.20 -26.50 19.87
N LYS A 74 38.50 -26.13 20.94
CA LYS A 74 38.44 -26.91 22.20
C LYS A 74 37.02 -26.82 22.76
N GLY A 75 36.41 -27.96 23.03
CA GLY A 75 35.19 -28.01 23.86
C GLY A 75 35.53 -28.01 25.34
N VAL A 76 34.52 -27.82 26.20
CA VAL A 76 34.32 -28.51 27.49
C VAL A 76 32.99 -28.06 28.14
N ASP A 77 32.22 -29.07 28.54
CA ASP A 77 31.18 -29.19 29.57
C ASP A 77 29.95 -28.26 29.71
N LYS A 78 28.81 -28.96 29.74
CA LYS A 78 27.47 -28.60 30.21
C LYS A 78 27.37 -28.71 31.74
N PRO A 79 26.57 -27.87 32.41
CA PRO A 79 25.80 -28.29 33.57
C PRO A 79 24.28 -28.25 33.33
N THR A 80 23.56 -29.06 34.11
CA THR A 80 22.11 -29.31 33.98
C THR A 80 21.27 -28.40 34.89
N GLU A 81 19.99 -28.20 34.54
CA GLU A 81 18.93 -27.53 35.33
C GLU A 81 18.89 -27.90 36.82
N PRO A 82 18.26 -27.04 37.65
CA PRO A 82 16.93 -27.43 38.14
C PRO A 82 15.85 -26.33 38.09
N GLN A 83 14.65 -26.72 37.67
CA GLN A 83 13.40 -25.95 37.83
C GLN A 83 12.92 -25.92 39.29
N PRO A 84 12.08 -24.94 39.66
CA PRO A 84 11.13 -25.14 40.75
C PRO A 84 9.66 -24.79 40.41
N LYS A 85 8.84 -25.85 40.42
CA LYS A 85 7.48 -25.94 41.01
C LYS A 85 6.36 -25.00 40.51
N VAL A 86 5.48 -25.61 39.72
CA VAL A 86 4.08 -25.24 39.52
C VAL A 86 3.33 -25.09 40.86
N GLN A 87 2.51 -24.04 40.98
CA GLN A 87 1.45 -23.91 42.00
C GLN A 87 0.07 -24.06 41.32
N PRO A 88 -0.94 -24.64 41.99
CA PRO A 88 -2.27 -24.81 41.40
C PRO A 88 -3.06 -23.48 41.36
N PRO A 89 -3.96 -23.28 40.37
CA PRO A 89 -4.71 -22.03 40.23
C PRO A 89 -5.81 -21.90 41.29
N GLU A 90 -5.90 -20.71 41.91
CA GLU A 90 -6.97 -20.37 42.86
C GLU A 90 -8.31 -20.04 42.16
N LYS A 91 -9.38 -20.06 42.94
CA LYS A 91 -10.76 -19.95 42.46
C LYS A 91 -11.12 -18.55 41.96
N LYS A 92 -11.80 -18.52 40.82
CA LYS A 92 -12.54 -17.39 40.25
C LYS A 92 -13.63 -16.88 41.21
N PRO A 93 -13.73 -15.57 41.51
CA PRO A 93 -14.91 -14.97 42.14
C PRO A 93 -16.04 -14.73 41.13
N GLU A 94 -17.28 -14.83 41.58
CA GLU A 94 -18.49 -14.49 40.80
C GLU A 94 -18.66 -12.97 40.64
N PRO A 95 -19.37 -12.50 39.59
CA PRO A 95 -19.61 -11.07 39.37
C PRO A 95 -20.69 -10.53 40.33
N THR A 96 -20.34 -9.50 41.11
CA THR A 96 -21.28 -8.74 41.93
C THR A 96 -22.22 -7.90 41.06
N LYS A 97 -23.52 -7.89 41.40
CA LYS A 97 -24.56 -7.13 40.68
C LYS A 97 -24.30 -5.61 40.71
N GLN A 98 -24.42 -4.96 39.56
CA GLN A 98 -24.70 -3.52 39.51
C GLN A 98 -26.18 -3.27 39.89
N PRO A 99 -26.51 -2.17 40.59
CA PRO A 99 -27.88 -1.69 40.73
C PRO A 99 -28.33 -0.96 39.45
N GLU A 100 -29.63 -0.99 39.17
CA GLU A 100 -30.27 -0.36 38.02
C GLU A 100 -30.43 1.15 38.25
N ASP A 101 -29.80 1.99 37.40
CA ASP A 101 -30.06 3.43 37.38
C ASP A 101 -31.23 3.79 36.46
N LYS A 102 -32.11 4.66 36.96
CA LYS A 102 -33.38 5.00 36.32
C LYS A 102 -33.19 5.91 35.12
N LYS A 103 -33.97 5.60 34.08
CA LYS A 103 -34.06 6.34 32.82
C LYS A 103 -34.92 7.60 33.02
N GLU A 104 -34.30 8.76 33.14
CA GLU A 104 -34.97 10.06 33.17
C GLU A 104 -34.65 10.85 31.89
N ALA A 105 -35.67 11.41 31.24
CA ALA A 105 -35.55 12.01 29.91
C ALA A 105 -35.35 13.54 30.02
N PRO A 106 -34.41 14.16 29.27
CA PRO A 106 -34.19 15.59 29.34
C PRO A 106 -35.26 16.38 28.59
N GLU A 107 -35.85 17.36 29.28
CA GLU A 107 -36.85 18.28 28.78
C GLU A 107 -36.24 19.32 27.81
N LYS A 108 -36.99 19.73 26.77
CA LYS A 108 -36.53 20.74 25.80
C LYS A 108 -36.88 22.16 26.25
N PRO A 109 -35.92 23.09 26.40
CA PRO A 109 -36.24 24.50 26.60
C PRO A 109 -36.70 25.18 25.29
N LYS A 110 -37.76 26.00 25.37
CA LYS A 110 -38.21 26.88 24.27
C LYS A 110 -37.30 28.11 24.13
N PRO A 111 -37.15 28.69 22.92
CA PRO A 111 -36.36 29.89 22.71
C PRO A 111 -37.11 31.15 23.19
N ALA A 112 -36.41 32.03 23.90
CA ALA A 112 -36.87 33.38 24.22
C ALA A 112 -36.47 34.37 23.11
N LYS A 113 -37.40 35.25 22.69
CA LYS A 113 -37.10 36.40 21.84
C LYS A 113 -36.47 37.51 22.67
N ALA A 114 -35.50 38.21 22.09
CA ALA A 114 -35.07 39.53 22.55
C ALA A 114 -35.31 40.56 21.44
N GLU A 115 -35.87 41.72 21.78
CA GLU A 115 -36.05 42.85 20.86
C GLU A 115 -34.79 43.74 20.81
N PRO A 116 -34.53 44.42 19.67
CA PRO A 116 -33.39 45.33 19.57
C PRO A 116 -33.72 46.74 20.08
N ALA A 117 -32.95 47.22 21.06
CA ALA A 117 -32.99 48.63 21.47
C ALA A 117 -32.26 49.52 20.45
N LYS A 118 -32.88 50.65 20.08
CA LYS A 118 -32.26 51.72 19.28
C LYS A 118 -31.42 52.65 20.17
N ALA A 119 -30.31 53.15 19.63
CA ALA A 119 -29.59 54.31 20.16
C ALA A 119 -29.31 55.32 19.05
N GLU A 120 -29.46 56.61 19.34
CA GLU A 120 -29.26 57.72 18.38
C GLU A 120 -27.78 58.12 18.23
N PRO A 121 -27.39 58.74 17.10
CA PRO A 121 -26.02 59.19 16.87
C PRO A 121 -25.75 60.61 17.41
N ALA A 122 -24.75 60.74 18.29
CA ALA A 122 -24.21 62.05 18.68
C ALA A 122 -23.21 62.57 17.63
N LYS A 123 -23.33 63.84 17.24
CA LYS A 123 -22.35 64.56 16.41
C LYS A 123 -21.24 65.14 17.28
N ALA A 124 -20.01 65.17 16.76
CA ALA A 124 -18.91 66.00 17.27
C ALA A 124 -18.15 66.65 16.10
N GLU A 125 -17.70 67.89 16.29
CA GLU A 125 -17.03 68.72 15.27
C GLU A 125 -15.52 68.43 15.15
N PRO A 126 -14.90 68.76 13.99
CA PRO A 126 -13.49 68.48 13.75
C PRO A 126 -12.55 69.58 14.28
N ALA A 127 -11.61 69.21 15.17
CA ALA A 127 -10.48 70.05 15.54
C ALA A 127 -9.33 69.95 14.50
N LYS A 128 -8.76 71.09 14.11
CA LYS A 128 -7.54 71.14 13.27
C LYS A 128 -6.30 70.80 14.11
N ALA A 129 -5.35 70.07 13.52
CA ALA A 129 -4.01 69.86 14.07
C ALA A 129 -2.93 70.25 13.03
N GLU A 130 -1.85 70.88 13.49
CA GLU A 130 -0.69 71.22 12.67
C GLU A 130 0.26 70.02 12.47
N PRO A 131 1.04 69.97 11.37
CA PRO A 131 1.95 68.86 11.10
C PRO A 131 3.30 69.03 11.81
N ALA A 132 3.57 68.20 12.81
CA ALA A 132 4.92 68.03 13.35
C ALA A 132 5.80 67.21 12.38
N LYS A 133 7.03 67.67 12.13
CA LYS A 133 8.05 66.91 11.37
C LYS A 133 8.57 65.75 12.22
N ALA A 134 8.66 64.56 11.63
CA ALA A 134 9.35 63.41 12.22
C ALA A 134 10.62 63.06 11.42
N GLU A 135 11.72 62.80 12.12
CA GLU A 135 12.94 62.25 11.53
C GLU A 135 12.79 60.74 11.26
N PRO A 136 13.49 60.18 10.25
CA PRO A 136 13.40 58.76 9.92
C PRO A 136 14.20 57.90 10.89
N ALA A 137 13.50 57.09 11.69
CA ALA A 137 14.13 56.04 12.50
C ALA A 137 14.77 54.96 11.60
N LYS A 138 16.05 54.64 11.83
CA LYS A 138 16.69 53.47 11.21
C LYS A 138 16.08 52.19 11.78
N ALA A 139 15.44 51.39 10.94
CA ALA A 139 15.06 50.03 11.28
C ALA A 139 16.26 49.08 11.12
N GLU A 140 16.55 48.28 12.15
CA GLU A 140 17.41 47.09 11.99
C GLU A 140 16.66 46.02 11.17
N PRO A 141 17.37 45.25 10.33
CA PRO A 141 16.73 44.20 9.54
C PRO A 141 16.30 43.04 10.44
N ALA A 142 14.99 42.80 10.52
CA ALA A 142 14.45 41.62 11.18
C ALA A 142 15.05 40.34 10.57
N LYS A 143 15.64 39.48 11.41
CA LYS A 143 16.04 38.14 10.99
C LYS A 143 14.79 37.36 10.58
N ALA A 144 14.61 37.13 9.29
CA ALA A 144 13.62 36.19 8.80
C ALA A 144 13.95 34.79 9.33
N GLU A 145 13.00 34.15 10.00
CA GLU A 145 13.10 32.71 10.26
C GLU A 145 13.18 31.97 8.90
N PRO A 146 14.01 30.91 8.79
CA PRO A 146 14.13 30.17 7.55
C PRO A 146 12.78 29.55 7.20
N ALA A 147 12.24 29.92 6.02
CA ALA A 147 11.02 29.34 5.50
C ALA A 147 11.14 27.81 5.51
N LYS A 148 10.19 27.12 6.16
CA LYS A 148 10.12 25.66 6.14
C LYS A 148 10.13 25.19 4.70
N ALA A 149 11.12 24.37 4.33
CA ALA A 149 11.22 23.82 2.98
C ALA A 149 9.91 23.10 2.64
N MET A 150 9.29 23.46 1.50
CA MET A 150 8.05 22.84 1.06
C MET A 150 8.24 21.33 0.92
N VAL A 151 7.39 20.57 1.61
CA VAL A 151 7.40 19.10 1.49
C VAL A 151 7.04 18.71 0.03
N PRO A 152 7.83 17.84 -0.63
CA PRO A 152 7.57 17.46 -2.01
C PRO A 152 6.20 16.81 -2.20
N ILE A 153 5.32 17.51 -2.93
CA ILE A 153 4.01 17.01 -3.37
C ILE A 153 4.07 16.29 -4.73
N GLY A 154 5.28 15.99 -5.20
CA GLY A 154 5.60 15.33 -6.47
C GLY A 154 6.87 15.89 -7.11
N TYR A 155 7.27 15.32 -8.25
CA TYR A 155 8.55 15.57 -8.92
C TYR A 155 8.35 15.79 -10.43
N THR A 156 9.33 16.42 -11.08
CA THR A 156 9.32 16.73 -12.53
C THR A 156 10.38 15.96 -13.33
N HIS A 157 11.32 15.32 -12.63
CA HIS A 157 12.57 14.76 -13.17
C HIS A 157 12.75 13.27 -12.81
N THR A 158 11.65 12.55 -12.61
CA THR A 158 11.59 11.09 -12.40
C THR A 158 11.38 10.33 -13.71
N GLN A 159 11.53 9.00 -13.69
CA GLN A 159 11.31 8.15 -14.86
C GLN A 159 9.86 8.23 -15.36
N ARG A 160 9.63 8.13 -16.67
CA ARG A 160 8.28 7.95 -17.23
C ARG A 160 7.76 6.56 -16.89
N LEU A 161 6.48 6.47 -16.54
CA LEU A 161 5.83 5.18 -16.26
C LEU A 161 5.54 4.42 -17.57
N PRO A 162 5.71 3.08 -17.61
CA PRO A 162 5.37 2.28 -18.79
C PRO A 162 3.90 2.47 -19.18
N GLY A 163 3.64 2.68 -20.47
CA GLY A 163 2.28 2.86 -21.00
C GLY A 163 1.53 4.12 -20.54
N GLN A 164 2.18 5.06 -19.84
CA GLN A 164 1.51 6.21 -19.22
C GLN A 164 2.16 7.56 -19.61
N PRO A 165 1.38 8.66 -19.67
CA PRO A 165 1.92 10.00 -19.93
C PRO A 165 2.66 10.59 -18.71
N TRP A 166 2.49 9.98 -17.53
CA TRP A 166 3.01 10.44 -16.24
C TRP A 166 4.42 9.93 -15.95
N ARG A 167 5.12 10.64 -15.07
CA ARG A 167 6.29 10.12 -14.38
C ARG A 167 5.92 9.46 -13.05
N VAL A 168 6.84 8.67 -12.48
CA VAL A 168 6.73 8.19 -11.10
C VAL A 168 6.63 9.41 -10.18
N HIS A 169 5.56 9.52 -9.37
CA HIS A 169 5.33 10.64 -8.45
C HIS A 169 5.24 12.02 -9.14
N ASP A 170 4.71 12.06 -10.37
CA ASP A 170 4.61 13.28 -11.17
C ASP A 170 3.84 14.41 -10.46
N LEU A 171 4.47 15.58 -10.35
CA LEU A 171 3.93 16.78 -9.69
C LEU A 171 2.57 17.23 -10.25
N LEU A 172 2.39 17.08 -11.58
CA LEU A 172 1.25 17.57 -12.35
C LEU A 172 0.16 16.51 -12.52
N ARG A 173 0.37 15.27 -12.06
CA ARG A 173 -0.64 14.21 -12.09
C ARG A 173 -1.91 14.65 -11.33
N PRO A 174 -3.10 14.57 -11.94
CA PRO A 174 -4.37 14.85 -11.27
C PRO A 174 -4.48 14.04 -9.98
N ARG A 175 -4.89 14.72 -8.91
CA ARG A 175 -5.09 14.08 -7.61
C ARG A 175 -6.53 13.54 -7.54
N PRO A 176 -6.72 12.27 -7.12
CA PRO A 176 -8.01 11.71 -6.78
C PRO A 176 -8.84 12.65 -5.90
N ARG A 177 -10.13 12.77 -6.22
CA ARG A 177 -11.09 13.51 -5.40
C ARG A 177 -11.36 12.75 -4.10
N THR A 178 -11.60 13.48 -3.02
CA THR A 178 -12.05 12.88 -1.75
C THR A 178 -13.49 12.37 -1.87
N VAL A 179 -13.78 11.26 -1.20
CA VAL A 179 -15.12 10.76 -0.92
C VAL A 179 -15.23 10.42 0.56
N THR A 180 -16.41 10.62 1.13
CA THR A 180 -16.76 9.97 2.41
C THR A 180 -17.19 8.54 2.08
N PRO A 181 -16.55 7.50 2.65
CA PRO A 181 -17.03 6.12 2.51
C PRO A 181 -18.36 5.92 3.26
N GLY A 182 -18.98 4.76 3.07
CA GLY A 182 -20.09 4.32 3.92
C GLY A 182 -19.61 3.90 5.32
N GLU A 183 -20.54 3.48 6.17
CA GLU A 183 -20.19 2.68 7.34
C GLU A 183 -19.70 1.31 6.85
N ASP A 184 -18.46 0.96 7.20
CA ASP A 184 -17.88 -0.35 6.88
C ASP A 184 -18.06 -1.30 8.07
N SER A 185 -18.25 -2.59 7.78
CA SER A 185 -18.35 -3.63 8.81
C SER A 185 -17.02 -4.35 8.90
N PRO A 186 -16.41 -4.52 10.09
CA PRO A 186 -15.16 -5.27 10.21
C PRO A 186 -15.35 -6.69 9.67
N ALA A 187 -14.56 -7.06 8.65
CA ALA A 187 -14.65 -8.36 8.03
C ALA A 187 -13.94 -9.38 8.92
N ALA A 188 -14.71 -10.16 9.67
CA ALA A 188 -14.18 -11.29 10.41
C ALA A 188 -13.55 -12.31 9.43
N PRO A 189 -12.44 -12.98 9.79
CA PRO A 189 -11.81 -13.98 8.93
C PRO A 189 -12.80 -15.11 8.58
N PRO A 190 -12.92 -15.51 7.31
CA PRO A 190 -13.65 -16.72 6.94
C PRO A 190 -12.90 -17.96 7.47
N SER A 191 -13.60 -19.08 7.60
CA SER A 191 -13.05 -20.30 8.21
C SER A 191 -11.90 -20.95 7.44
N ASP A 192 -11.65 -20.55 6.20
CA ASP A 192 -10.54 -20.99 5.35
C ASP A 192 -9.41 -19.95 5.21
N ALA A 193 -9.48 -18.83 5.93
CA ALA A 193 -8.39 -17.85 5.96
C ALA A 193 -7.30 -18.21 6.98
N ILE A 194 -6.05 -17.95 6.60
CA ILE A 194 -4.90 -17.88 7.49
C ILE A 194 -4.98 -16.54 8.23
N VAL A 195 -5.15 -16.59 9.55
CA VAL A 195 -5.19 -15.38 10.38
C VAL A 195 -3.75 -14.97 10.73
N LEU A 196 -3.25 -13.93 10.06
CA LEU A 196 -1.91 -13.41 10.30
C LEU A 196 -1.85 -12.63 11.62
N PHE A 197 -2.89 -11.89 11.99
CA PHE A 197 -2.94 -11.16 13.26
C PHE A 197 -4.39 -10.96 13.74
N ASP A 198 -4.72 -11.54 14.90
CA ASP A 198 -6.03 -11.49 15.55
C ASP A 198 -6.13 -10.48 16.71
N GLY A 199 -5.01 -9.86 17.10
CA GLY A 199 -4.92 -8.96 18.24
C GLY A 199 -4.14 -9.51 19.45
N THR A 200 -3.72 -10.78 19.43
CA THR A 200 -3.08 -11.44 20.59
C THR A 200 -1.56 -11.28 20.63
N ASP A 201 -0.84 -11.71 19.60
CA ASP A 201 0.63 -11.69 19.55
C ASP A 201 1.20 -11.54 18.12
N LEU A 202 2.53 -11.66 17.98
CA LEU A 202 3.25 -11.57 16.70
C LEU A 202 3.86 -12.91 16.27
N SER A 203 3.31 -14.05 16.70
CA SER A 203 3.82 -15.39 16.40
C SER A 203 3.96 -15.69 14.91
N ASN A 204 3.03 -15.17 14.10
CA ASN A 204 3.05 -15.31 12.64
C ASN A 204 3.95 -14.27 11.91
N TRP A 205 4.76 -13.50 12.66
CA TRP A 205 5.54 -12.39 12.11
C TRP A 205 7.02 -12.40 12.52
N GLY A 206 7.88 -11.97 11.61
CA GLY A 206 9.30 -11.70 11.86
C GLY A 206 9.74 -10.38 11.24
N HIS A 207 10.74 -9.71 11.80
CA HIS A 207 11.36 -8.58 11.10
C HIS A 207 12.35 -9.09 10.05
N GLN A 208 12.36 -8.49 8.87
CA GLN A 208 13.39 -8.74 7.87
C GLN A 208 14.77 -8.38 8.44
N ASP A 209 15.69 -9.35 8.49
CA ASP A 209 17.08 -9.04 8.81
C ASP A 209 17.65 -8.11 7.73
N ARG A 210 18.29 -7.02 8.19
CA ARG A 210 18.95 -6.02 7.34
C ARG A 210 20.28 -6.50 6.78
N LYS A 211 20.90 -7.52 7.40
CA LYS A 211 22.16 -8.12 6.97
C LYS A 211 21.96 -9.34 6.06
N ALA A 212 20.79 -9.99 6.14
CA ALA A 212 20.46 -11.19 5.40
C ALA A 212 19.01 -11.12 4.87
N PRO A 213 18.77 -10.55 3.67
CA PRO A 213 17.47 -10.59 3.00
C PRO A 213 16.91 -12.03 2.94
N GLY A 214 15.61 -12.20 3.25
CA GLY A 214 14.96 -13.52 3.35
C GLY A 214 15.16 -14.25 4.69
N GLN A 215 15.99 -13.74 5.60
CA GLN A 215 16.06 -14.22 7.00
C GLN A 215 15.27 -13.30 7.93
N TYR A 216 14.75 -13.87 9.02
CA TYR A 216 13.93 -13.14 10.00
C TYR A 216 14.60 -13.04 11.38
N VAL A 217 14.49 -11.87 12.01
CA VAL A 217 14.76 -11.67 13.43
C VAL A 217 13.43 -11.50 14.18
N PRO A 218 13.36 -11.69 15.51
CA PRO A 218 12.12 -11.56 16.26
C PRO A 218 11.38 -10.24 15.99
N ALA A 219 10.05 -10.31 15.95
CA ALA A 219 9.19 -9.14 15.80
C ALA A 219 9.37 -8.17 16.99
N ARG A 220 9.36 -6.86 16.73
CA ARG A 220 9.64 -5.79 17.71
C ARG A 220 8.61 -4.66 17.67
N TRP A 221 7.48 -4.89 17.01
CA TRP A 221 6.31 -4.02 17.07
C TRP A 221 5.59 -4.23 18.40
N THR A 222 4.90 -3.20 18.88
CA THR A 222 4.21 -3.29 20.18
C THR A 222 2.82 -3.84 19.98
N VAL A 223 2.44 -4.91 20.70
CA VAL A 223 1.04 -5.38 20.75
C VAL A 223 0.36 -4.84 22.01
N LYS A 224 -0.82 -4.23 21.84
CA LYS A 224 -1.66 -3.68 22.92
C LYS A 224 -3.08 -3.45 22.40
N ASP A 225 -4.07 -3.56 23.28
CA ASP A 225 -5.49 -3.26 23.00
C ASP A 225 -6.06 -3.90 21.70
N GLY A 226 -5.59 -5.10 21.33
CA GLY A 226 -6.00 -5.81 20.11
C GLY A 226 -5.39 -5.30 18.80
N TYR A 227 -4.36 -4.43 18.85
CA TYR A 227 -3.60 -3.99 17.68
C TYR A 227 -2.09 -4.16 17.87
N MET A 228 -1.37 -4.26 16.76
CA MET A 228 0.08 -4.06 16.72
C MET A 228 0.41 -2.63 16.23
N GLU A 229 1.48 -2.04 16.75
CA GLU A 229 1.91 -0.67 16.48
C GLU A 229 3.36 -0.63 15.99
N ALA A 230 3.59 0.07 14.88
CA ALA A 230 4.87 0.15 14.22
C ALA A 230 5.95 0.84 15.08
N THR A 231 6.94 0.08 15.51
CA THR A 231 8.09 0.60 16.26
C THR A 231 9.13 1.18 15.31
N ARG A 232 9.36 2.49 15.39
CA ARG A 232 10.33 3.21 14.55
C ARG A 232 11.73 2.60 14.61
N GLY A 233 12.33 2.40 13.44
CA GLY A 233 13.71 1.92 13.31
C GLY A 233 13.86 0.41 13.44
N THR A 234 12.77 -0.36 13.41
CA THR A 234 12.78 -1.83 13.39
C THR A 234 12.89 -2.43 11.99
N GLY A 235 12.46 -1.72 10.95
CA GLY A 235 12.40 -2.21 9.56
C GLY A 235 11.09 -2.96 9.25
N TYR A 236 11.02 -3.57 8.05
CA TYR A 236 9.83 -4.31 7.62
C TYR A 236 9.47 -5.43 8.58
N LEU A 237 8.19 -5.54 8.93
CA LEU A 237 7.59 -6.69 9.59
C LEU A 237 6.98 -7.59 8.50
N CYS A 238 7.28 -8.88 8.51
CA CYS A 238 6.96 -9.82 7.43
C CYS A 238 6.15 -10.99 8.00
N SER A 239 5.11 -11.45 7.31
CA SER A 239 4.49 -12.73 7.62
C SER A 239 5.51 -13.86 7.46
N LEU A 240 5.52 -14.81 8.40
CA LEU A 240 6.35 -16.01 8.30
C LEU A 240 5.80 -16.98 7.24
N ASP A 241 4.48 -17.02 7.08
CA ASP A 241 3.83 -17.68 5.95
C ASP A 241 4.07 -16.91 4.65
N ASN A 242 4.44 -17.68 3.62
CA ASN A 242 4.55 -17.21 2.24
C ASN A 242 3.21 -17.41 1.53
N VAL A 243 2.66 -16.33 0.99
CA VAL A 243 1.35 -16.33 0.32
C VAL A 243 1.54 -16.05 -1.17
N GLY A 244 0.80 -16.77 -2.02
CA GLY A 244 0.75 -16.55 -3.46
C GLY A 244 -0.33 -15.55 -3.85
N SER A 245 -1.07 -15.86 -4.93
CA SER A 245 -2.34 -15.18 -5.24
C SER A 245 -3.31 -15.35 -4.06
N CYS A 246 -3.97 -14.27 -3.64
CA CYS A 246 -4.76 -14.26 -2.42
C CYS A 246 -5.83 -13.16 -2.39
N GLN A 247 -6.84 -13.37 -1.55
CA GLN A 247 -7.61 -12.31 -0.91
C GLN A 247 -6.94 -11.96 0.42
N LEU A 248 -6.70 -10.68 0.69
CA LEU A 248 -6.16 -10.13 1.93
C LEU A 248 -7.17 -9.14 2.51
N HIS A 249 -7.46 -9.26 3.80
CA HIS A 249 -8.07 -8.19 4.60
C HIS A 249 -7.06 -7.67 5.61
N ILE A 250 -7.04 -6.35 5.80
CA ILE A 250 -6.16 -5.70 6.77
C ILE A 250 -6.73 -4.36 7.22
N GLU A 251 -6.91 -4.21 8.52
CA GLU A 251 -7.27 -2.92 9.13
C GLU A 251 -6.02 -2.17 9.59
N TRP A 252 -5.97 -0.87 9.29
CA TRP A 252 -4.89 0.02 9.69
C TRP A 252 -5.40 1.35 10.23
N ALA A 253 -4.63 2.00 11.11
CA ALA A 253 -4.97 3.32 11.63
C ALA A 253 -3.72 4.20 11.71
N ALA A 254 -3.81 5.38 11.08
CA ALA A 254 -2.82 6.43 11.24
C ALA A 254 -2.73 6.90 12.72
N PRO A 255 -1.60 7.48 13.16
CA PRO A 255 -1.47 8.01 14.51
C PRO A 255 -2.51 9.11 14.77
N LYS A 256 -3.23 9.04 15.91
CA LYS A 256 -4.19 10.07 16.32
C LYS A 256 -3.54 11.46 16.49
N LYS A 257 -2.26 11.49 16.88
CA LYS A 257 -1.45 12.71 16.88
C LYS A 257 -0.90 12.95 15.47
N VAL A 258 -1.52 13.88 14.74
CA VAL A 258 -1.03 14.37 13.46
C VAL A 258 0.37 14.98 13.61
N SER A 259 1.30 14.57 12.76
CA SER A 259 2.68 15.06 12.73
C SER A 259 3.31 14.82 11.35
N GLY A 260 4.02 15.83 10.83
CA GLY A 260 4.57 15.82 9.47
C GLY A 260 3.52 16.13 8.40
N ASP A 261 3.98 16.18 7.15
CA ASP A 261 3.16 16.47 5.96
C ASP A 261 3.58 15.56 4.80
N GLY A 262 2.72 15.42 3.79
CA GLY A 262 2.97 14.58 2.62
C GLY A 262 3.33 13.14 3.03
N GLN A 263 4.46 12.64 2.53
CA GLN A 263 5.00 11.31 2.85
C GLN A 263 5.59 11.18 4.26
N GLY A 264 5.66 12.26 5.05
CA GLY A 264 6.13 12.22 6.44
C GLY A 264 5.03 11.95 7.47
N ARG A 265 3.76 11.91 7.03
CA ARG A 265 2.58 11.92 7.89
C ARG A 265 1.87 10.56 7.86
N GLY A 266 2.07 9.75 8.90
CA GLY A 266 1.39 8.46 9.05
C GLY A 266 1.72 7.45 7.95
N ASN A 267 2.95 7.47 7.43
CA ASN A 267 3.39 6.63 6.32
C ASN A 267 3.76 5.22 6.77
N SER A 268 3.39 4.24 5.95
CA SER A 268 3.71 2.83 6.00
C SER A 268 3.33 2.25 4.62
N GLY A 269 3.28 0.94 4.46
CA GLY A 269 2.91 0.29 3.21
C GLY A 269 2.69 -1.20 3.42
N ILE A 270 1.82 -1.78 2.61
CA ILE A 270 1.49 -3.20 2.61
C ILE A 270 2.04 -3.78 1.32
N LYS A 271 3.15 -4.52 1.38
CA LYS A 271 3.75 -5.16 0.21
C LYS A 271 3.23 -6.57 0.06
N LEU A 272 2.39 -6.77 -0.95
CA LEU A 272 1.97 -8.08 -1.44
C LEU A 272 3.20 -8.77 -2.04
N TRP A 273 3.44 -10.02 -1.65
CA TRP A 273 4.61 -10.79 -2.09
C TRP A 273 5.95 -10.05 -1.86
N GLY A 274 6.02 -9.17 -0.85
CA GLY A 274 7.16 -8.28 -0.58
C GLY A 274 7.50 -7.22 -1.64
N ALA A 275 6.84 -7.25 -2.82
CA ALA A 275 7.23 -6.47 -3.99
C ALA A 275 6.22 -5.40 -4.42
N PHE A 276 4.92 -5.62 -4.21
CA PHE A 276 3.85 -4.75 -4.72
C PHE A 276 3.14 -4.03 -3.56
N GLU A 277 3.48 -2.76 -3.39
CA GLU A 277 3.08 -1.91 -2.27
C GLU A 277 1.73 -1.23 -2.54
N ILE A 278 0.71 -1.65 -1.80
CA ILE A 278 -0.50 -0.86 -1.58
C ILE A 278 -0.21 0.12 -0.46
N GLN A 279 -0.25 1.41 -0.81
CA GLN A 279 0.29 2.46 0.04
C GLN A 279 -0.57 2.71 1.29
N VAL A 280 0.06 2.91 2.44
CA VAL A 280 -0.60 3.29 3.70
C VAL A 280 -0.12 4.68 4.10
N LEU A 281 -1.03 5.65 4.14
CA LEU A 281 -0.69 7.04 4.46
C LEU A 281 -1.87 7.76 5.08
N ASP A 282 -1.65 8.58 6.10
CA ASP A 282 -2.64 9.58 6.49
C ASP A 282 -2.86 10.56 5.34
N SER A 283 -3.88 10.31 4.54
CA SER A 283 -4.25 11.11 3.37
C SER A 283 -5.49 11.99 3.64
N TYR A 284 -5.93 12.08 4.91
CA TYR A 284 -7.03 12.92 5.33
C TYR A 284 -6.58 14.37 5.48
N ASN A 285 -6.97 15.23 4.54
CA ASN A 285 -6.49 16.62 4.44
C ASN A 285 -4.95 16.71 4.49
N ASN A 286 -4.28 15.80 3.78
CA ASN A 286 -2.83 15.77 3.61
C ASN A 286 -2.47 15.70 2.12
N ARG A 287 -1.69 16.66 1.61
CA ARG A 287 -1.34 16.72 0.19
C ARG A 287 -0.02 16.01 -0.08
N THR A 288 -0.03 15.06 -1.00
CA THR A 288 1.17 14.38 -1.51
C THR A 288 1.10 14.21 -3.04
N TYR A 289 2.00 13.40 -3.62
CA TYR A 289 1.92 12.97 -5.02
C TYR A 289 0.83 11.91 -5.21
N ALA A 290 0.15 11.95 -6.35
CA ALA A 290 -1.11 11.21 -6.52
C ALA A 290 -0.97 9.69 -6.38
N ASP A 291 0.13 9.12 -6.88
CA ASP A 291 0.46 7.69 -6.87
C ASP A 291 1.23 7.23 -5.62
N GLY A 292 1.13 7.97 -4.52
CA GLY A 292 1.65 7.57 -3.21
C GLY A 292 0.85 8.08 -2.02
N GLN A 293 -0.43 8.40 -2.21
CA GLN A 293 -1.38 8.53 -1.12
C GLN A 293 -1.96 7.14 -0.74
N ALA A 294 -2.77 7.07 0.32
CA ALA A 294 -3.49 5.86 0.70
C ALA A 294 -4.18 5.19 -0.50
N GLY A 295 -4.05 3.86 -0.60
CA GLY A 295 -4.68 3.04 -1.62
C GLY A 295 -4.05 3.16 -3.02
N ALA A 296 -2.98 3.94 -3.20
CA ALA A 296 -2.20 3.91 -4.43
C ALA A 296 -1.45 2.57 -4.57
N VAL A 297 -1.31 2.10 -5.81
CA VAL A 297 -0.22 1.17 -6.16
C VAL A 297 1.03 2.02 -6.24
N TYR A 298 1.92 1.91 -5.25
CA TYR A 298 2.96 2.90 -4.99
C TYR A 298 3.85 3.17 -6.22
N GLY A 299 3.91 4.43 -6.62
CA GLY A 299 4.70 4.91 -7.75
C GLY A 299 4.15 4.58 -9.13
N GLN A 300 3.07 3.79 -9.25
CA GLN A 300 2.49 3.38 -10.53
C GLN A 300 1.11 4.01 -10.78
N PHE A 301 0.15 3.83 -9.87
CA PHE A 301 -1.25 4.20 -10.07
C PHE A 301 -1.85 4.88 -8.83
N PRO A 302 -2.41 6.10 -8.94
CA PRO A 302 -3.25 6.67 -7.90
C PRO A 302 -4.53 5.84 -7.75
N PRO A 303 -5.15 5.81 -6.57
CA PRO A 303 -6.49 5.23 -6.41
C PRO A 303 -7.53 6.02 -7.22
N ALA A 304 -8.68 5.42 -7.53
CA ALA A 304 -9.76 6.14 -8.22
C ALA A 304 -10.28 7.37 -7.43
N VAL A 305 -10.31 7.26 -6.11
CA VAL A 305 -10.75 8.30 -5.14
C VAL A 305 -9.91 8.21 -3.87
N ASN A 306 -9.92 9.26 -3.05
CA ASN A 306 -9.39 9.22 -1.69
C ASN A 306 -10.55 8.97 -0.71
N ALA A 307 -10.59 7.77 -0.09
CA ALA A 307 -11.64 7.35 0.86
C ALA A 307 -11.16 7.36 2.33
N THR A 308 -10.06 8.06 2.63
CA THR A 308 -9.39 8.02 3.94
C THR A 308 -10.22 8.71 5.03
N LEU A 309 -10.51 7.99 6.12
CA LEU A 309 -11.12 8.53 7.34
C LEU A 309 -10.12 9.36 8.18
N PRO A 310 -10.56 10.17 9.17
CA PRO A 310 -9.68 10.98 10.01
C PRO A 310 -8.57 10.22 10.76
N PRO A 311 -7.48 10.88 11.16
CA PRO A 311 -6.35 10.24 11.85
C PRO A 311 -6.75 9.65 13.21
N GLY A 312 -6.37 8.40 13.46
CA GLY A 312 -6.76 7.64 14.65
C GLY A 312 -7.95 6.71 14.43
N GLU A 313 -8.80 6.98 13.43
CA GLU A 313 -9.84 6.05 12.98
C GLU A 313 -9.22 4.86 12.25
N TRP A 314 -9.93 3.72 12.32
CA TRP A 314 -9.57 2.51 11.59
C TRP A 314 -10.02 2.61 10.13
N GLN A 315 -9.18 2.08 9.25
CA GLN A 315 -9.35 2.01 7.82
C GLN A 315 -9.29 0.53 7.44
N ALA A 316 -10.18 0.04 6.58
CA ALA A 316 -10.11 -1.31 6.04
C ALA A 316 -9.54 -1.28 4.62
N TYR A 317 -8.61 -2.18 4.31
CA TYR A 317 -8.31 -2.58 2.94
C TYR A 317 -8.72 -4.04 2.71
N ASP A 318 -9.50 -4.26 1.66
CA ASP A 318 -9.72 -5.57 1.07
C ASP A 318 -9.01 -5.61 -0.29
N VAL A 319 -8.11 -6.58 -0.45
CA VAL A 319 -7.25 -6.69 -1.63
C VAL A 319 -7.39 -8.08 -2.23
N ILE A 320 -7.68 -8.15 -3.51
CA ILE A 320 -7.52 -9.36 -4.33
C ILE A 320 -6.23 -9.17 -5.11
N TYR A 321 -5.27 -10.06 -4.93
CA TYR A 321 -3.96 -10.04 -5.57
C TYR A 321 -3.77 -11.32 -6.39
N GLU A 322 -3.41 -11.14 -7.66
CA GLU A 322 -2.95 -12.20 -8.53
C GLU A 322 -1.47 -11.99 -8.83
N MET A 323 -0.66 -13.00 -8.52
CA MET A 323 0.76 -13.00 -8.84
C MET A 323 1.02 -12.94 -10.36
N PRO A 324 2.21 -12.48 -10.78
CA PRO A 324 2.65 -12.70 -12.14
C PRO A 324 2.96 -14.19 -12.37
N GLU A 325 2.87 -14.62 -13.62
CA GLU A 325 3.16 -15.98 -14.06
C GLU A 325 4.18 -15.94 -15.21
N PHE A 326 5.05 -16.94 -15.27
CA PHE A 326 6.13 -17.05 -16.25
C PHE A 326 5.99 -18.35 -17.04
N ASP A 327 6.38 -18.33 -18.32
CA ASP A 327 6.45 -19.53 -19.17
C ASP A 327 7.69 -20.39 -18.86
N ALA A 328 7.81 -21.55 -19.52
CA ALA A 328 8.90 -22.49 -19.30
C ALA A 328 10.27 -21.94 -19.74
N GLU A 329 10.26 -20.87 -20.55
CA GLU A 329 11.42 -20.13 -21.02
C GLU A 329 11.79 -18.94 -20.11
N GLY A 330 11.08 -18.76 -18.99
CA GLY A 330 11.35 -17.72 -17.99
C GLY A 330 10.90 -16.32 -18.40
N LYS A 331 10.01 -16.21 -19.40
CA LYS A 331 9.42 -14.95 -19.86
C LYS A 331 8.05 -14.76 -19.20
N LEU A 332 7.71 -13.50 -18.91
CA LEU A 332 6.42 -13.14 -18.33
C LEU A 332 5.27 -13.56 -19.26
N ALA A 333 4.44 -14.48 -18.78
CA ALA A 333 3.24 -14.98 -19.44
C ALA A 333 1.99 -14.20 -19.01
N LYS A 334 1.91 -13.84 -17.72
CA LYS A 334 0.83 -13.03 -17.12
C LYS A 334 1.44 -12.00 -16.15
N PRO A 335 1.10 -10.70 -16.25
CA PRO A 335 1.52 -9.72 -15.25
C PRO A 335 0.73 -9.89 -13.94
N ALA A 336 1.20 -9.25 -12.87
CA ALA A 336 0.44 -9.20 -11.61
C ALA A 336 -0.78 -8.29 -11.73
N TYR A 337 -1.87 -8.63 -11.05
CA TYR A 337 -3.10 -7.82 -10.99
C TYR A 337 -3.53 -7.56 -9.55
N VAL A 338 -4.15 -6.39 -9.31
CA VAL A 338 -4.79 -6.07 -8.02
C VAL A 338 -6.20 -5.50 -8.19
N THR A 339 -7.12 -5.96 -7.35
CA THR A 339 -8.35 -5.23 -7.00
C THR A 339 -8.21 -4.77 -5.56
N VAL A 340 -8.52 -3.51 -5.28
CA VAL A 340 -8.35 -2.89 -3.96
C VAL A 340 -9.60 -2.11 -3.60
N PHE A 341 -10.17 -2.39 -2.43
CA PHE A 341 -11.17 -1.58 -1.76
C PHE A 341 -10.54 -0.86 -0.57
N HIS A 342 -11.06 0.32 -0.24
CA HIS A 342 -10.70 1.09 0.95
C HIS A 342 -11.98 1.60 1.60
N ASN A 343 -12.28 1.13 2.82
CA ASN A 343 -13.52 1.42 3.54
C ASN A 343 -14.76 1.11 2.66
N GLY A 344 -14.81 -0.11 2.10
CA GLY A 344 -15.79 -0.55 1.09
C GLY A 344 -15.72 0.11 -0.29
N VAL A 345 -14.92 1.16 -0.51
CA VAL A 345 -14.86 1.89 -1.78
C VAL A 345 -13.81 1.30 -2.74
N LEU A 346 -14.25 0.87 -3.92
CA LEU A 346 -13.39 0.34 -4.98
C LEU A 346 -12.39 1.39 -5.50
N LEU A 347 -11.10 1.18 -5.27
CA LEU A 347 -10.01 2.09 -5.66
C LEU A 347 -9.27 1.62 -6.92
N HIS A 348 -9.04 0.31 -7.03
CA HIS A 348 -8.47 -0.35 -8.21
C HIS A 348 -9.32 -1.57 -8.56
N HIS A 349 -9.63 -1.76 -9.83
CA HIS A 349 -10.42 -2.89 -10.33
C HIS A 349 -9.59 -3.66 -11.35
N HIS A 350 -9.17 -4.87 -10.98
CA HIS A 350 -8.34 -5.76 -11.79
C HIS A 350 -7.21 -5.00 -12.53
N ARG A 351 -6.44 -4.22 -11.76
CA ARG A 351 -5.40 -3.33 -12.24
C ARG A 351 -4.12 -4.11 -12.52
N GLU A 352 -3.76 -4.18 -13.80
CA GLU A 352 -2.45 -4.66 -14.24
C GLU A 352 -1.32 -3.82 -13.63
N LEU A 353 -0.30 -4.49 -13.08
CA LEU A 353 0.89 -3.87 -12.51
C LEU A 353 2.05 -3.87 -13.51
N THR A 354 2.94 -2.88 -13.43
CA THR A 354 4.06 -2.75 -14.38
C THR A 354 5.36 -3.43 -13.94
N GLY A 355 5.32 -4.19 -12.84
CA GLY A 355 6.48 -4.76 -12.14
C GLY A 355 6.52 -4.35 -10.67
N PRO A 356 7.54 -4.76 -9.90
CA PRO A 356 7.69 -4.40 -8.49
C PRO A 356 7.60 -2.88 -8.24
N THR A 357 6.99 -2.50 -7.12
CA THR A 357 6.78 -1.09 -6.75
C THR A 357 8.04 -0.44 -6.16
N GLY A 358 8.18 0.87 -6.36
CA GLY A 358 9.31 1.64 -5.85
C GLY A 358 9.38 3.05 -6.43
N ARG A 359 10.48 3.75 -6.13
CA ARG A 359 10.75 5.12 -6.63
C ARG A 359 11.28 5.17 -8.08
N ALA A 360 11.40 4.01 -8.72
CA ALA A 360 11.83 3.83 -10.10
C ALA A 360 11.08 2.62 -10.69
N ASN A 361 11.03 2.53 -12.02
CA ASN A 361 10.41 1.39 -12.70
C ASN A 361 11.28 0.14 -12.47
N SER A 362 10.71 -0.89 -11.85
CA SER A 362 11.32 -2.22 -11.72
C SER A 362 10.73 -3.17 -12.76
N LYS A 363 11.53 -4.12 -13.26
CA LYS A 363 11.05 -5.18 -14.14
C LYS A 363 10.60 -6.39 -13.34
N TYR A 364 9.69 -7.18 -13.92
CA TYR A 364 9.42 -8.53 -13.47
C TYR A 364 10.67 -9.43 -13.61
N SER A 365 10.80 -10.38 -12.68
CA SER A 365 11.77 -11.48 -12.69
C SER A 365 11.10 -12.73 -12.14
N GLU A 366 11.58 -13.91 -12.51
CA GLU A 366 11.09 -15.18 -11.94
C GLU A 366 11.13 -15.16 -10.41
N HIS A 367 10.25 -15.96 -9.80
CA HIS A 367 10.07 -15.98 -8.35
C HIS A 367 9.57 -17.33 -7.80
N PRO A 368 9.74 -17.58 -6.50
CA PRO A 368 8.99 -18.63 -5.79
C PRO A 368 7.46 -18.41 -5.90
N PRO A 369 6.64 -19.45 -5.72
CA PRO A 369 5.17 -19.40 -5.85
C PRO A 369 4.46 -18.69 -4.68
N GLY A 370 5.17 -17.88 -3.91
CA GLY A 370 4.64 -17.14 -2.78
C GLY A 370 5.73 -16.34 -2.08
N GLY A 371 5.33 -15.50 -1.12
CA GLY A 371 6.20 -14.59 -0.40
C GLY A 371 5.45 -13.87 0.72
N SER A 372 6.16 -13.24 1.65
CA SER A 372 5.52 -12.57 2.78
C SER A 372 4.62 -11.41 2.38
N ILE A 373 3.57 -11.21 3.17
CA ILE A 373 2.95 -9.89 3.33
C ILE A 373 3.89 -9.07 4.21
N MET A 374 4.40 -7.93 3.71
CA MET A 374 5.33 -7.08 4.47
C MET A 374 4.69 -5.74 4.82
N LEU A 375 4.77 -5.34 6.09
CA LEU A 375 4.34 -4.05 6.61
C LEU A 375 5.56 -3.14 6.84
N GLN A 376 5.50 -1.91 6.34
CA GLN A 376 6.65 -0.99 6.32
C GLN A 376 6.80 -0.16 7.60
N ASP A 377 7.93 -0.27 8.28
CA ASP A 377 8.38 0.77 9.20
C ASP A 377 8.95 1.97 8.42
N HIS A 378 8.13 2.99 8.17
CA HIS A 378 8.57 4.30 7.67
C HIS A 378 8.81 5.31 8.82
N GLY A 379 8.93 4.82 10.06
CA GLY A 379 9.19 5.64 11.24
C GLY A 379 8.01 6.48 11.76
N ASN A 380 6.79 6.20 11.29
CA ASN A 380 5.53 6.67 11.88
C ASN A 380 4.85 5.48 12.62
N PRO A 381 4.23 5.69 13.81
CA PRO A 381 3.60 4.61 14.57
C PRO A 381 2.19 4.30 14.05
N VAL A 382 2.12 3.78 12.82
CA VAL A 382 0.88 3.24 12.24
C VAL A 382 0.49 1.97 13.01
N ARG A 383 -0.81 1.81 13.27
CA ARG A 383 -1.36 0.64 13.97
C ARG A 383 -2.06 -0.28 12.97
N TYR A 384 -2.08 -1.56 13.27
CA TYR A 384 -2.70 -2.61 12.46
C TYR A 384 -3.47 -3.61 13.33
N ARG A 385 -4.60 -4.12 12.82
CA ARG A 385 -5.40 -5.19 13.43
C ARG A 385 -6.12 -6.00 12.36
N ASN A 386 -6.79 -7.09 12.77
CA ASN A 386 -7.65 -7.91 11.91
C ASN A 386 -7.01 -8.21 10.54
N ILE A 387 -5.91 -8.97 10.56
CA ILE A 387 -5.17 -9.31 9.34
C ILE A 387 -5.35 -10.78 9.05
N TRP A 388 -5.93 -11.07 7.89
CA TRP A 388 -6.11 -12.43 7.42
C TRP A 388 -5.97 -12.51 5.90
N VAL A 389 -5.50 -13.67 5.43
CA VAL A 389 -5.28 -13.97 4.02
C VAL A 389 -5.92 -15.29 3.65
N ARG A 390 -6.51 -15.35 2.47
CA ARG A 390 -7.15 -16.52 1.90
C ARG A 390 -6.53 -16.77 0.52
N PRO A 391 -5.75 -17.86 0.34
CA PRO A 391 -5.23 -18.23 -0.97
C PRO A 391 -6.35 -18.39 -2.03
N LEU A 392 -6.02 -18.15 -3.29
CA LEU A 392 -6.94 -18.25 -4.44
C LEU A 392 -6.56 -19.38 -5.39
#